data_AF-A0A4R1XKN9-F1
#
_entry.id   AF-A0A4R1XKN9-F1
#
_cell.length_a   1.000
_cell.length_b   1.000
_cell.length_c   1.000
_cell.angle_alpha   90.00
_cell.angle_beta   90.00
_cell.angle_gamma   90.00
#
_symmetry.space_group_name_H-M   'P 1'
#
loop_
_entity.id
_entity.type
_entity.pdbx_description
1 polymer ?
#
loop_
_entity_poly.entity_id
_entity_poly.type
_entity_poly.pdbx_seq_one_letter_code
_entity_poly.pdbx_strand_id
1 'polypeptide(L)'
;MANTNCAPNPITREGLVSDLRELAEQAEASGQRWVALRALKLASHIELHGPANPVPASADKIIEIRETMVPLIRRFNPEGLIKFMAITSELHRCRLELLEAERDSATLH
;
A
#
# COMPACT_ATOMS: atom_id res chain seq x y z
N MET A 1 -16.27 -23.61 -15.16
CA MET A 1 -15.49 -23.50 -13.90
C MET A 1 -14.39 -22.49 -14.16
N ALA A 2 -14.54 -21.25 -13.67
CA ALA A 2 -13.54 -20.19 -13.85
C ALA A 2 -12.67 -20.14 -12.60
N ASN A 3 -11.39 -20.47 -12.77
CA ASN A 3 -10.37 -20.37 -11.74
C ASN A 3 -9.91 -18.91 -11.69
N THR A 4 -10.51 -18.08 -10.83
CA THR A 4 -10.04 -16.72 -10.59
C THR A 4 -8.84 -16.77 -9.67
N ASN A 5 -7.66 -16.99 -10.28
CA ASN A 5 -6.39 -16.65 -9.67
C ASN A 5 -6.50 -15.22 -9.13
N CYS A 6 -6.46 -15.12 -7.81
CA CYS A 6 -6.52 -13.89 -7.03
C CYS A 6 -5.22 -13.11 -7.25
N ALA A 7 -5.05 -12.55 -8.44
CA ALA A 7 -4.08 -11.48 -8.64
C ALA A 7 -4.61 -10.28 -7.83
N PRO A 8 -3.80 -9.67 -6.94
CA PRO A 8 -4.20 -8.43 -6.31
C PRO A 8 -4.50 -7.42 -7.41
N ASN A 9 -5.71 -6.84 -7.41
CA ASN A 9 -6.06 -5.79 -8.36
C ASN A 9 -4.95 -4.75 -8.32
N PRO A 10 -4.36 -4.39 -9.48
CA PRO A 10 -3.31 -3.38 -9.51
C PRO A 10 -3.84 -2.12 -8.86
N ILE A 11 -3.07 -1.55 -7.93
CA ILE A 11 -3.40 -0.28 -7.30
C ILE A 11 -3.29 0.79 -8.38
N THR A 12 -4.42 1.13 -8.99
CA THR A 12 -4.50 2.20 -9.97
C THR A 12 -4.72 3.53 -9.27
N ARG A 13 -4.29 4.61 -9.92
CA ARG A 13 -4.55 5.98 -9.46
C ARG A 13 -6.05 6.20 -9.27
N GLU A 14 -6.86 5.71 -10.19
CA GLU A 14 -8.30 5.84 -10.20
C GLU A 14 -8.94 5.03 -9.07
N GLY A 15 -8.41 3.83 -8.77
CA GLY A 15 -8.85 3.02 -7.63
C GLY A 15 -8.57 3.71 -6.30
N LEU A 16 -7.36 4.24 -6.12
CA LEU A 16 -7.00 4.99 -4.90
C LEU A 16 -7.86 6.24 -4.69
N VAL A 17 -8.17 6.97 -5.76
CA VAL A 17 -9.07 8.14 -5.69
C VAL A 17 -10.48 7.73 -5.31
N SER A 18 -10.98 6.61 -5.85
CA SER A 18 -12.29 6.06 -5.51
C SER A 18 -12.35 5.67 -4.03
N ASP A 19 -11.36 4.93 -3.53
CA ASP A 19 -11.30 4.48 -2.14
C ASP A 19 -11.23 5.67 -1.16
N LEU A 20 -10.49 6.73 -1.51
CA LEU A 20 -10.40 7.93 -0.68
C LEU A 20 -11.70 8.74 -0.65
N ARG A 21 -12.48 8.73 -1.73
CA ARG A 21 -13.81 9.35 -1.75
C ARG A 21 -14.80 8.56 -0.91
N GLU A 22 -14.81 7.24 -1.03
CA GLU A 22 -15.65 6.38 -0.20
C GLU A 22 -15.32 6.54 1.30
N LEU A 23 -14.03 6.59 1.65
CA LEU A 23 -13.59 6.86 3.02
C LEU A 23 -14.05 8.24 3.52
N ALA A 24 -14.12 9.24 2.64
CA ALA A 24 -14.62 10.55 3.01
C ALA A 24 -16.12 10.53 3.32
N GLU A 25 -16.92 9.84 2.51
CA GLU A 25 -18.36 9.69 2.72
C GLU A 25 -18.65 8.95 4.04
N GLN A 26 -17.93 7.86 4.32
CA GLN A 26 -18.08 7.09 5.56
C GLN A 26 -17.67 7.91 6.79
N ALA A 27 -16.59 8.69 6.69
CA ALA A 27 -16.14 9.57 7.76
C ALA A 27 -17.13 10.70 8.03
N GLU A 28 -17.74 11.28 6.99
CA GLU A 28 -18.77 12.31 7.13
C GLU A 28 -20.03 11.75 7.77
N ALA A 29 -20.51 10.58 7.33
CA ALA A 29 -21.65 9.88 7.93
C ALA A 29 -21.43 9.56 9.42
N SER A 30 -20.17 9.35 9.83
CA SER A 30 -19.77 9.09 11.21
C SER A 30 -19.48 10.36 12.04
N GLY A 31 -19.70 11.56 11.47
CA GLY A 31 -19.45 12.84 12.14
C GLY A 31 -17.98 13.26 12.21
N GLN A 32 -17.07 12.53 11.56
CA GLN A 32 -15.63 12.80 11.55
C GLN A 32 -15.22 13.69 10.38
N ARG A 33 -15.72 14.93 10.39
CA ARG A 33 -15.57 15.91 9.30
C ARG A 33 -14.10 16.21 8.93
N TRP A 34 -13.20 16.20 9.90
CA TRP A 34 -11.76 16.40 9.66
C TRP A 34 -11.13 15.25 8.87
N VAL A 35 -11.56 14.02 9.12
CA VAL A 35 -11.09 12.83 8.40
C VAL A 35 -11.61 12.85 6.97
N ALA A 36 -12.88 13.21 6.77
CA ALA A 36 -13.48 13.37 5.46
C ALA A 36 -12.75 14.41 4.59
N LEU A 37 -12.49 15.60 5.14
CA LEU A 37 -11.74 16.65 4.44
C LEU A 37 -10.31 16.23 4.09
N ARG A 38 -9.65 15.49 4.98
CA ARG A 38 -8.28 15.02 4.74
C ARG A 38 -8.23 13.97 3.63
N ALA A 39 -9.21 13.07 3.58
CA ALA A 39 -9.35 12.08 2.53
C ALA A 39 -9.62 12.74 1.17
N LEU A 40 -10.55 13.70 1.10
CA LEU A 40 -10.81 14.47 -0.12
C LEU A 40 -9.59 15.27 -0.59
N LYS A 41 -8.88 15.93 0.33
CA LYS A 41 -7.66 16.68 -0.01
C LYS A 41 -6.59 15.76 -0.59
N LEU A 42 -6.47 14.53 -0.08
CA LEU A 42 -5.53 13.54 -0.59
C LEU A 42 -5.96 13.02 -1.97
N ALA A 43 -7.26 12.74 -2.17
CA ALA A 43 -7.81 12.37 -3.47
C ALA A 43 -7.52 13.45 -4.52
N SER A 44 -7.83 14.71 -4.22
CA SER A 44 -7.55 15.84 -5.12
C SER A 44 -6.05 16.01 -5.37
N HIS A 45 -5.20 15.78 -4.37
CA HIS A 45 -3.75 15.83 -4.57
C HIS A 45 -3.25 14.74 -5.53
N ILE A 46 -3.78 13.52 -5.44
CA ILE A 46 -3.45 12.42 -6.36
C ILE A 46 -3.99 12.71 -7.77
N GLU A 47 -5.18 13.32 -7.87
CA GLU A 47 -5.74 13.75 -9.14
C GLU A 47 -4.90 14.85 -9.81
N LEU A 48 -4.42 15.85 -9.05
CA LEU A 48 -3.77 17.04 -9.59
C LEU A 48 -2.24 16.93 -9.70
N HIS A 49 -1.61 16.19 -8.79
CA HIS A 49 -0.16 16.13 -8.63
C HIS A 49 0.40 14.71 -8.65
N GLY A 50 -0.45 13.70 -8.81
CA GLY A 50 0.00 12.34 -9.05
C GLY A 50 0.79 12.31 -10.37
N PRO A 51 2.07 11.91 -10.36
CA PRO A 51 2.78 11.65 -11.62
C PRO A 51 1.99 10.63 -12.44
N ALA A 52 1.81 10.88 -13.74
CA ALA A 52 1.10 9.98 -14.64
C ALA A 52 1.68 8.55 -14.60
N ASN A 53 2.98 8.45 -14.30
CA ASN A 53 3.68 7.24 -13.93
C ASN A 53 4.27 7.44 -12.52
N PRO A 54 3.59 6.99 -11.45
CA PRO A 54 4.22 6.97 -10.14
C PRO A 54 5.45 6.09 -10.20
N VAL A 55 6.61 6.67 -9.91
CA VAL A 55 7.80 5.89 -9.60
C VAL A 55 7.39 5.02 -8.40
N PRO A 56 7.39 3.69 -8.54
CA PRO A 56 7.06 2.82 -7.43
C PRO A 56 7.95 3.18 -6.25
N ALA A 57 7.35 3.32 -5.07
CA ALA A 57 8.15 3.47 -3.85
C ALA A 57 9.17 2.32 -3.80
N SER A 58 10.39 2.63 -3.37
CA SER A 58 11.41 1.59 -3.24
C SER A 58 10.90 0.47 -2.33
N ALA A 59 11.37 -0.76 -2.55
CA ALA A 59 11.02 -1.90 -1.70
C ALA A 59 11.26 -1.58 -0.21
N ASP A 60 12.36 -0.87 0.09
CA ASP A 60 12.68 -0.41 1.44
C ASP A 60 11.63 0.55 2.01
N LYS A 61 11.11 1.47 1.19
CA LYS A 61 10.06 2.40 1.62
C LYS A 61 8.73 1.68 1.86
N ILE A 62 8.42 0.66 1.05
CA ILE A 62 7.22 -0.17 1.22
C ILE A 62 7.31 -1.00 2.51
N ILE A 63 8.49 -1.56 2.81
CA ILE A 63 8.75 -2.29 4.05
C ILE A 63 8.58 -1.37 5.26
N GLU A 64 9.21 -0.19 5.25
CA GLU A 64 9.12 0.81 6.33
C GLU A 64 7.65 1.19 6.65
N ILE A 65 6.85 1.45 5.61
CA ILE A 65 5.42 1.78 5.76
C ILE A 65 4.66 0.60 6.37
N ARG A 66 4.95 -0.63 5.95
CA ARG A 66 4.27 -1.81 6.49
C ARG A 66 4.61 -2.04 7.96
N GLU A 67 5.87 -1.91 8.34
CA GLU A 67 6.30 -2.06 9.73
C GLU A 67 5.65 -1.02 10.65
N THR A 68 5.55 0.22 10.19
CA THR A 68 4.85 1.28 10.94
C THR A 68 3.35 1.03 11.08
N MET A 69 2.73 0.27 10.18
CA MET A 69 1.31 -0.11 10.26
C MET A 69 1.03 -1.28 11.20
N VAL A 70 2.02 -2.12 11.55
CA VAL A 70 1.82 -3.33 12.38
C VAL A 70 1.13 -3.03 13.72
N PRO A 71 1.52 -2.00 14.51
CA PRO A 71 0.84 -1.69 15.76
C PRO A 71 -0.62 -1.25 15.56
N LEU A 72 -0.93 -0.58 14.45
CA LEU A 72 -2.29 -0.12 14.13
C LEU A 72 -3.18 -1.29 13.74
N ILE A 73 -2.68 -2.21 12.90
CA ILE A 73 -3.43 -3.41 12.49
C ILE A 73 -3.66 -4.31 13.70
N ARG A 74 -2.66 -4.49 14.55
CA ARG A 74 -2.82 -5.23 15.82
C ARG A 74 -3.95 -4.66 16.69
N ARG A 75 -4.16 -3.34 16.65
CA ARG A 75 -5.17 -2.64 17.46
C ARG A 75 -6.57 -2.64 16.83
N PHE A 76 -6.67 -2.48 15.51
CA PHE A 76 -7.94 -2.23 14.83
C PHE A 76 -8.41 -3.37 13.91
N ASN A 77 -7.54 -4.33 13.57
CA ASN A 77 -7.85 -5.50 12.74
C ASN A 77 -6.93 -6.69 13.12
N PRO A 78 -7.07 -7.24 14.33
CA PRO A 78 -6.22 -8.34 14.79
C PRO A 78 -6.38 -9.61 13.95
N GLU A 79 -7.55 -9.85 13.35
CA GLU A 79 -7.83 -10.98 12.47
C GLU A 79 -6.99 -10.92 11.19
N GLY A 80 -6.78 -9.70 10.66
CA GLY A 80 -5.94 -9.45 9.49
C GLY A 80 -4.43 -9.45 9.77
N LEU A 81 -4.02 -9.39 11.04
CA LEU A 81 -2.62 -9.20 11.43
C LEU A 81 -1.70 -10.32 10.94
N ILE A 82 -2.14 -11.58 11.05
CA ILE A 82 -1.34 -12.74 10.62
C ILE A 82 -1.03 -12.66 9.13
N LYS A 83 -2.05 -12.41 8.31
CA LYS A 83 -1.89 -12.25 6.86
C LYS A 83 -1.01 -11.05 6.52
N PHE A 84 -1.18 -9.94 7.24
CA PHE A 84 -0.38 -8.74 7.02
C PHE A 84 1.11 -8.96 7.35
N MET A 85 1.41 -9.64 8.45
CA MET A 85 2.77 -10.01 8.83
C MET A 85 3.39 -10.98 7.82
N ALA A 86 2.65 -11.99 7.38
CA ALA A 86 3.14 -12.94 6.37
C ALA A 86 3.59 -12.25 5.08
N ILE A 87 2.79 -11.30 4.56
CA ILE A 87 3.15 -10.55 3.36
C ILE A 87 4.36 -9.63 3.62
N THR A 88 4.50 -9.08 4.83
CA THR A 88 5.64 -8.21 5.18
C THR A 88 6.94 -9.02 5.26
N SER A 89 6.90 -10.23 5.83
CA SER A 89 8.05 -11.15 5.84
C SER A 89 8.46 -11.59 4.43
N GLU A 90 7.48 -11.84 3.56
CA GLU A 90 7.75 -12.20 2.17
C GLU A 90 8.43 -11.06 1.39
N LEU A 91 8.01 -9.80 1.64
CA LEU A 91 8.68 -8.63 1.06
C LEU A 91 10.14 -8.49 1.52
N HIS A 92 10.41 -8.75 2.80
CA HIS A 92 11.77 -8.79 3.33
C HIS A 92 12.63 -9.85 2.62
N ARG A 93 12.07 -11.05 2.41
CA ARG A 93 12.74 -12.14 1.68
C ARG A 93 13.09 -11.72 0.25
N CYS A 94 12.11 -11.22 -0.50
CA CYS A 94 12.33 -10.77 -1.87
C CYS A 94 13.36 -9.63 -1.96
N ARG A 95 13.42 -8.75 -0.95
CA ARG A 95 14.42 -7.67 -0.92
C ARG A 95 15.84 -8.22 -0.72
N LEU A 96 16.00 -9.21 0.15
CA LEU A 96 17.28 -9.88 0.37
C LEU A 96 17.78 -10.54 -0.92
N GLU A 97 16.91 -11.29 -1.61
CA GLU A 97 17.22 -11.94 -2.89
C GLU A 97 17.62 -10.94 -3.97
N LEU A 98 16.94 -9.78 -4.02
CA LEU A 98 17.29 -8.71 -4.95
C LEU A 98 18.68 -8.13 -4.65
N LEU A 99 19.00 -7.90 -3.37
CA LEU A 99 20.33 -7.40 -2.97
C LEU A 99 21.44 -8.39 -3.29
N GLU A 100 21.19 -9.69 -3.13
CA GLU A 100 22.14 -10.74 -3.53
C GLU A 100 22.36 -10.74 -5.05
N ALA A 101 21.29 -10.69 -5.84
CA ALA A 101 21.38 -10.62 -7.29
C ALA A 101 22.09 -9.35 -7.80
N GLU A 102 21.85 -8.19 -7.15
CA GLU A 102 22.55 -6.94 -7.45
C GLU A 102 24.06 -7.04 -7.17
N ARG A 103 24.43 -7.73 -6.08
CA ARG A 103 25.85 -7.97 -5.74
C ARG A 103 26.53 -8.91 -6.72
N ASP A 104 25.89 -10.01 -7.08
CA ASP A 104 26.43 -10.96 -8.06
C ASP A 104 26.65 -10.29 -9.43
N SER A 105 25.69 -9.47 -9.85
CA SER A 105 25.78 -8.68 -11.08
C SER A 105 26.94 -7.67 -11.04
N ALA A 106 27.19 -7.04 -9.88
CA ALA A 106 28.29 -6.10 -9.69
C ALA A 106 29.67 -6.78 -9.65
N THR A 107 29.75 -8.07 -9.32
CA THR A 107 31.01 -8.84 -9.33
C THR A 107 31.36 -9.47 -10.68
N LEU A 108 30.44 -9.42 -11.65
CA LEU A 108 30.62 -9.94 -13.01
C LEU A 108 31.12 -8.89 -14.02
N HIS A 109 31.35 -7.65 -13.57
CA HIS A 109 31.91 -6.52 -14.32
C HIS A 109 33.29 -6.12 -13.78
#